data_AF-A0A2N9MRA1-F1
#
_entry.id   AF-A0A2N9MRA1-F1
#
_cell.length_a   1.000
_cell.length_b   1.000
_cell.length_c   1.000
_cell.angle_alpha   90.00
_cell.angle_beta   90.00
_cell.angle_gamma   90.00
#
_symmetry.space_group_name_H-M   'P 1'
#
loop_
_entity.id
_entity.type
_entity.pdbx_description
1 polymer ?
#
loop_
_entity_poly.entity_id
_entity_poly.type
_entity_poly.pdbx_seq_one_letter_code
_entity_poly.pdbx_strand_id
1 'polypeptide(L)'
;MLREKLGPYFERRMAFDRHFDRGLEFRYGALNIGGLGAHRFGEYCSVFKHGGIAARCTVGWLKGDSLNQYMTDEPKVDEAKLCPDCASDDRKHMLATLKHAAELVTRRPADWPRMVCREDCYVEAIIEGSLNPDSLGCVRIGKLDFDLYWEYAFIEFTGKLSELDRYRVDAFAAIDERLQAAGVSWETVEDA
;
A
#
# COMPACT_ATOMS: atom_id res chain seq x y z
N MET A 1 14.34 -12.83 4.79
CA MET A 1 13.52 -11.60 4.94
C MET A 1 12.46 -11.40 3.85
N LEU A 2 12.78 -11.17 2.55
CA LEU A 2 11.72 -10.94 1.52
C LEU A 2 10.87 -12.18 1.22
N ARG A 3 11.51 -13.35 1.03
CA ARG A 3 10.83 -14.63 0.81
C ARG A 3 9.89 -15.01 1.96
N GLU A 4 10.31 -14.77 3.21
CA GLU A 4 9.48 -15.03 4.40
C GLU A 4 8.27 -14.10 4.44
N LYS A 5 8.45 -12.80 4.16
CA LYS A 5 7.35 -11.82 4.17
C LYS A 5 6.33 -12.06 3.06
N LEU A 6 6.78 -12.45 1.87
CA LEU A 6 5.88 -12.72 0.74
C LEU A 6 5.30 -14.13 0.76
N GLY A 7 5.92 -15.07 1.47
CA GLY A 7 5.47 -16.46 1.59
C GLY A 7 5.10 -17.07 0.23
N PRO A 8 3.84 -17.50 0.02
CA PRO A 8 3.41 -18.14 -1.22
C PRO A 8 3.46 -17.21 -2.45
N TYR A 9 3.47 -15.89 -2.25
CA TYR A 9 3.48 -14.91 -3.33
C TYR A 9 4.89 -14.62 -3.87
N PHE A 10 5.94 -15.12 -3.22
CA PHE A 10 7.33 -14.79 -3.55
C PHE A 10 7.67 -15.11 -5.01
N GLU A 11 7.38 -16.33 -5.48
CA GLU A 11 7.75 -16.75 -6.83
C GLU A 11 6.98 -15.95 -7.90
N ARG A 12 5.69 -15.69 -7.67
CA ARG A 12 4.88 -14.84 -8.58
C ARG A 12 5.42 -13.41 -8.62
N ARG A 13 5.76 -12.81 -7.48
CA ARG A 13 6.33 -11.47 -7.42
C ARG A 13 7.68 -11.39 -8.12
N MET A 14 8.57 -12.35 -7.87
CA MET A 14 9.87 -12.37 -8.54
C MET A 14 9.75 -12.54 -10.06
N ALA A 15 8.80 -13.36 -10.52
CA ALA A 15 8.53 -13.51 -11.94
C ALA A 15 7.96 -12.23 -12.57
N PHE A 16 7.02 -11.57 -11.89
CA PHE A 16 6.48 -10.29 -12.34
C PHE A 16 7.59 -9.22 -12.42
N ASP A 17 8.38 -9.04 -11.36
CA ASP A 17 9.43 -8.02 -11.30
C ASP A 17 10.54 -8.26 -12.34
N ARG A 18 10.92 -9.51 -12.57
CA ARG A 18 11.97 -9.86 -13.56
C ARG A 18 11.50 -9.79 -15.00
N HIS A 19 10.18 -9.73 -15.23
CA HIS A 19 9.63 -9.58 -16.57
C HIS A 19 9.94 -8.20 -17.17
N PHE A 20 10.12 -7.18 -16.33
CA PHE A 20 10.42 -5.81 -16.75
C PHE A 20 11.89 -5.46 -16.48
N ASP A 21 12.51 -4.71 -17.39
CA ASP A 21 13.95 -4.35 -17.32
C ASP A 21 14.38 -3.73 -15.98
N ARG A 22 13.47 -2.99 -15.32
CA ARG A 22 13.69 -2.35 -14.02
C ARG A 22 12.70 -2.79 -12.94
N GLY A 23 12.02 -3.92 -13.14
CA GLY A 23 10.94 -4.33 -12.25
C GLY A 23 11.40 -4.71 -10.84
N LEU A 24 12.68 -5.06 -10.65
CA LEU A 24 13.27 -5.24 -9.30
C LEU A 24 13.37 -3.94 -8.50
N GLU A 25 13.25 -2.78 -9.15
CA GLU A 25 13.22 -1.47 -8.51
C GLU A 25 11.79 -1.02 -8.16
N PHE A 26 10.77 -1.76 -8.62
CA PHE A 26 9.38 -1.39 -8.40
C PHE A 26 9.01 -1.38 -6.92
N ARG A 27 8.25 -0.37 -6.55
CA ARG A 27 7.51 -0.27 -5.29
C ARG A 27 6.03 -0.38 -5.59
N TYR A 28 5.30 -0.98 -4.67
CA TYR A 28 3.89 -1.28 -4.83
C TYR A 28 3.07 -0.46 -3.85
N GLY A 29 1.96 0.07 -4.33
CA GLY A 29 1.01 0.82 -3.53
C GLY A 29 -0.41 0.67 -4.05
N ALA A 30 -1.34 1.38 -3.43
CA ALA A 30 -2.72 1.44 -3.87
C ALA A 30 -3.15 2.91 -3.95
N LEU A 31 -4.08 3.19 -4.86
CA LEU A 31 -4.68 4.51 -4.96
C LEU A 31 -5.37 4.89 -3.63
N ASN A 32 -5.10 6.10 -3.14
CA ASN A 32 -5.72 6.68 -1.96
C ASN A 32 -6.36 8.01 -2.35
N ILE A 33 -7.69 8.10 -2.29
CA ILE A 33 -8.47 9.27 -2.69
C ILE A 33 -9.18 9.85 -1.47
N GLY A 34 -8.79 11.05 -1.05
CA GLY A 34 -9.45 11.75 0.05
C GLY A 34 -9.44 10.96 1.37
N GLY A 35 -8.38 10.18 1.61
CA GLY A 35 -8.25 9.31 2.79
C GLY A 35 -8.88 7.93 2.61
N LEU A 36 -9.63 7.68 1.55
CA LEU A 36 -10.15 6.37 1.20
C LEU A 36 -9.08 5.61 0.41
N GLY A 37 -8.44 4.64 1.05
CA GLY A 37 -7.41 3.79 0.44
C GLY A 37 -7.61 2.34 0.87
N ALA A 38 -6.65 1.47 0.59
CA ALA A 38 -6.70 0.11 1.12
C ALA A 38 -6.74 0.14 2.66
N HIS A 39 -7.75 -0.49 3.25
CA HIS A 39 -7.89 -0.63 4.71
C HIS A 39 -7.14 -1.86 5.24
N ARG A 40 -6.77 -2.79 4.36
CA ARG A 40 -5.88 -3.90 4.68
C ARG A 40 -4.48 -3.58 4.22
N PHE A 41 -3.56 -3.52 5.16
CA PHE A 41 -2.15 -3.38 4.92
C PHE A 41 -1.40 -4.24 5.94
N GLY A 42 -0.07 -4.26 5.85
CA GLY A 42 0.75 -4.93 6.86
C GLY A 42 0.68 -4.20 8.21
N GLU A 43 1.71 -4.33 9.02
CA GLU A 43 1.80 -3.64 10.31
C GLU A 43 1.70 -2.10 10.18
N TYR A 44 2.21 -1.55 9.07
CA TYR A 44 2.20 -0.11 8.80
C TYR A 44 1.86 0.16 7.33
N CYS A 45 1.19 1.28 7.05
CA CYS A 45 0.95 1.78 5.69
C CYS A 45 1.43 3.22 5.55
N SER A 46 2.44 3.42 4.70
CA SER A 46 2.96 4.75 4.36
C SER A 46 2.06 5.42 3.31
N VAL A 47 1.49 6.57 3.65
CA VAL A 47 0.67 7.37 2.73
C VAL A 47 1.47 8.56 2.23
N PHE A 48 1.71 8.61 0.93
CA PHE A 48 2.52 9.65 0.31
C PHE A 48 1.68 10.75 -0.32
N LYS A 49 2.16 11.99 -0.25
CA LYS A 49 1.59 13.16 -0.90
C LYS A 49 1.78 13.05 -2.41
N HIS A 50 0.70 13.19 -3.18
CA HIS A 50 0.72 13.01 -4.63
C HIS A 50 1.78 13.86 -5.35
N GLY A 51 1.90 15.15 -5.01
CA GLY A 51 2.88 16.05 -5.62
C GLY A 51 4.34 15.66 -5.36
N GLY A 52 4.62 15.01 -4.23
CA GLY A 52 5.98 14.54 -3.89
C GLY A 52 6.38 13.31 -4.71
N ILE A 53 5.46 12.38 -4.94
CA ILE A 53 5.68 11.22 -5.82
C ILE A 53 5.83 11.68 -7.26
N ALA A 54 4.90 12.50 -7.77
CA ALA A 54 4.87 12.90 -9.17
C ALA A 54 6.16 13.63 -9.63
N ALA A 55 6.88 14.27 -8.70
CA ALA A 55 8.12 14.98 -9.00
C ALA A 55 9.36 14.07 -9.12
N ARG A 56 9.32 12.85 -8.58
CA ARG A 56 10.52 12.00 -8.39
C ARG A 56 10.34 10.55 -8.83
N CYS A 57 9.12 10.15 -9.11
CA CYS A 57 8.77 8.79 -9.46
C CYS A 57 7.93 8.77 -10.73
N THR A 58 8.08 7.70 -11.50
CA THR A 58 7.14 7.29 -12.52
C THR A 58 6.14 6.34 -11.90
N VAL A 59 4.86 6.55 -12.17
CA VAL A 59 3.79 5.70 -11.63
C VAL A 59 2.98 5.12 -12.78
N GLY A 60 2.97 3.79 -12.84
CA GLY A 60 2.03 3.00 -13.61
C GLY A 60 0.88 2.54 -12.72
N TRP A 61 -0.32 2.46 -13.28
CA TRP A 61 -1.52 2.05 -12.58
C TRP A 61 -2.09 0.79 -13.22
N LEU A 62 -2.50 -0.17 -12.38
CA LEU A 62 -3.19 -1.38 -12.82
C LEU A 62 -4.59 -1.44 -12.21
N LYS A 63 -5.56 -2.03 -12.92
CA LYS A 63 -6.95 -2.13 -12.43
C LYS A 63 -7.05 -2.89 -11.11
N GLY A 64 -6.12 -3.78 -10.81
CA GLY A 64 -6.08 -4.52 -9.56
C GLY A 64 -4.73 -5.18 -9.31
N ASP A 65 -4.72 -6.12 -8.37
CA ASP A 65 -3.53 -6.81 -7.87
C ASP A 65 -2.77 -7.56 -8.99
N SER A 66 -1.55 -7.11 -9.25
CA SER A 66 -0.63 -7.65 -10.25
C SER A 66 -0.41 -9.15 -10.13
N LEU A 67 -0.30 -9.66 -8.90
CA LEU A 67 0.02 -11.06 -8.67
C LEU A 67 -1.19 -11.95 -8.91
N ASN A 68 -2.39 -11.43 -8.66
CA ASN A 68 -3.63 -12.20 -8.79
C ASN A 68 -4.24 -12.12 -10.19
N GLN A 69 -4.15 -10.98 -10.87
CA GLN A 69 -4.90 -10.75 -12.12
C GLN A 69 -4.08 -10.97 -13.40
N TYR A 70 -2.78 -10.68 -13.37
CA TYR A 70 -1.93 -10.64 -14.57
C TYR A 70 -0.81 -11.67 -14.58
N MET A 71 -0.94 -12.70 -13.74
CA MET A 71 -0.06 -13.87 -13.76
C MET A 71 -0.83 -15.08 -14.29
N THR A 72 -0.15 -15.92 -15.07
CA THR A 72 -0.69 -17.22 -15.45
C THR A 72 -0.69 -18.19 -14.26
N ASP A 73 -1.17 -19.42 -14.46
CA ASP A 73 -1.06 -20.48 -13.44
C ASP A 73 0.42 -20.84 -13.16
N GLU A 74 1.27 -20.69 -14.18
CA GLU A 74 2.73 -20.67 -14.03
C GLU A 74 3.22 -19.27 -13.62
N PRO A 75 4.40 -19.14 -12.99
CA PRO A 75 4.97 -17.84 -12.60
C PRO A 75 5.48 -17.09 -13.83
N LYS A 76 4.54 -16.61 -14.65
CA LYS A 76 4.76 -15.82 -15.87
C LYS A 76 3.67 -14.76 -15.99
N VAL A 77 4.06 -13.59 -16.50
CA VAL A 77 3.14 -12.47 -16.77
C VAL A 77 2.26 -12.78 -17.97
N ASP A 78 0.96 -12.54 -17.83
CA ASP A 78 -0.04 -12.56 -18.89
C ASP A 78 -0.15 -11.15 -19.51
N GLU A 79 0.77 -10.84 -20.43
CA GLU A 79 0.86 -9.52 -21.08
C GLU A 79 -0.45 -9.14 -21.81
N ALA A 80 -1.14 -10.13 -22.38
CA ALA A 80 -2.38 -9.89 -23.11
C ALA A 80 -3.49 -9.34 -22.21
N LYS A 81 -3.51 -9.74 -20.93
CA LYS A 81 -4.40 -9.14 -19.91
C LYS A 81 -3.83 -7.86 -19.32
N LEU A 82 -2.51 -7.78 -19.12
CA LEU A 82 -1.87 -6.64 -18.48
C LEU A 82 -1.97 -5.36 -19.32
N CYS A 83 -1.62 -5.43 -20.61
CA CYS A 83 -1.55 -4.27 -21.51
C CYS A 83 -2.84 -3.44 -21.60
N PRO A 84 -4.05 -4.01 -21.74
CA PRO A 84 -5.28 -3.22 -21.78
C PRO A 84 -5.69 -2.65 -20.42
N ASP A 85 -5.11 -3.14 -19.33
CA ASP A 85 -5.47 -2.80 -17.95
C ASP A 85 -4.41 -1.96 -17.23
N CYS A 86 -3.42 -1.44 -17.97
CA CYS A 86 -2.43 -0.52 -17.45
C CYS A 86 -2.69 0.92 -17.90
N ALA A 87 -2.36 1.88 -17.05
CA ALA A 87 -2.43 3.29 -17.38
C ALA A 87 -1.26 4.08 -16.79
N SER A 88 -0.87 5.15 -17.48
CA SER A 88 0.02 6.17 -16.95
C SER A 88 -0.68 7.04 -15.91
N ASP A 89 0.10 7.78 -15.12
CA ASP A 89 -0.44 8.61 -14.03
C ASP A 89 -1.45 9.68 -14.48
N ASP A 90 -1.29 10.25 -15.67
CA ASP A 90 -2.23 11.20 -16.26
C ASP A 90 -3.56 10.54 -16.67
N ARG A 91 -3.58 9.22 -16.88
CA ARG A 91 -4.75 8.44 -17.34
C ARG A 91 -5.39 7.57 -16.27
N LYS A 92 -4.89 7.60 -15.03
CA LYS A 92 -5.42 6.80 -13.90
C LYS A 92 -6.93 6.97 -13.67
N HIS A 93 -7.45 8.16 -13.92
CA HIS A 93 -8.88 8.45 -13.79
C HIS A 93 -9.71 7.66 -14.82
N MET A 94 -9.22 7.55 -16.05
CA MET A 94 -9.86 6.73 -17.09
C MET A 94 -9.85 5.25 -16.71
N LEU A 95 -8.73 4.77 -16.14
CA LEU A 95 -8.61 3.40 -15.66
C LEU A 95 -9.65 3.09 -14.58
N ALA A 96 -9.79 3.98 -13.59
CA ALA A 96 -10.80 3.85 -12.54
C ALA A 96 -12.23 3.87 -13.11
N THR A 97 -12.52 4.74 -14.08
CA THR A 97 -13.82 4.76 -14.76
C THR A 97 -14.10 3.46 -15.50
N LEU A 98 -13.14 2.94 -16.27
CA LEU A 98 -13.28 1.69 -17.01
C LEU A 98 -13.47 0.50 -16.08
N LYS A 99 -12.71 0.44 -14.98
CA LYS A 99 -12.83 -0.61 -13.97
C LYS A 99 -14.25 -0.72 -13.40
N HIS A 100 -14.90 0.41 -13.15
CA HIS A 100 -16.20 0.46 -12.48
C HIS A 100 -17.37 0.80 -13.42
N ALA A 101 -17.17 0.81 -14.74
CA ALA A 101 -18.16 1.29 -15.70
C ALA A 101 -19.54 0.61 -15.55
N ALA A 102 -19.56 -0.70 -15.30
CA ALA A 102 -20.79 -1.47 -15.09
C ALA A 102 -21.48 -1.13 -13.75
N GLU A 103 -20.72 -0.80 -12.71
CA GLU A 103 -21.25 -0.48 -11.39
C GLU A 103 -21.77 0.96 -11.30
N LEU A 104 -21.20 1.89 -12.09
CA LEU A 104 -21.57 3.32 -12.06
C LEU A 104 -23.07 3.55 -12.31
N VAL A 105 -23.71 2.71 -13.13
CA VAL A 105 -25.14 2.82 -13.47
C VAL A 105 -26.04 2.57 -12.25
N THR A 106 -25.58 1.78 -11.28
CA THR A 106 -26.39 1.33 -10.13
C THR A 106 -26.01 2.01 -8.81
N ARG A 107 -24.98 2.85 -8.81
CA ARG A 107 -24.41 3.47 -7.60
C ARG A 107 -24.53 4.98 -7.63
N ARG A 108 -24.85 5.57 -6.47
CA ARG A 108 -24.96 7.03 -6.34
C ARG A 108 -23.57 7.67 -6.38
N PRO A 109 -23.44 8.92 -6.87
CA PRO A 109 -22.16 9.63 -6.90
C PRO A 109 -21.41 9.69 -5.56
N ALA A 110 -22.15 9.79 -4.45
CA ALA A 110 -21.58 9.78 -3.10
C ALA A 110 -20.85 8.47 -2.74
N ASP A 111 -21.19 7.37 -3.40
CA ASP A 111 -20.62 6.04 -3.16
C ASP A 111 -19.40 5.77 -4.07
N TRP A 112 -19.14 6.60 -5.09
CA TRP A 112 -18.08 6.38 -6.09
C TRP A 112 -16.65 6.35 -5.50
N PRO A 113 -16.25 7.22 -4.56
CA PRO A 113 -14.93 7.14 -3.95
C PRO A 113 -14.69 5.78 -3.27
N ARG A 114 -15.72 5.27 -2.60
CA ARG A 114 -15.71 3.93 -1.99
C ARG A 114 -15.73 2.82 -3.02
N MET A 115 -16.07 3.03 -4.28
CA MET A 115 -15.98 1.97 -5.29
C MET A 115 -14.54 1.76 -5.75
N VAL A 116 -13.81 2.86 -5.92
CA VAL A 116 -12.41 2.87 -6.40
C VAL A 116 -11.44 2.35 -5.34
N CYS A 117 -11.76 2.58 -4.07
CA CYS A 117 -10.89 2.29 -2.92
C CYS A 117 -11.60 1.35 -1.93
N ARG A 118 -11.68 0.04 -2.23
CA ARG A 118 -12.15 -1.02 -1.31
C ARG A 118 -11.04 -2.00 -0.97
N GLU A 119 -11.23 -2.75 0.11
CA GLU A 119 -10.30 -3.79 0.59
C GLU A 119 -9.93 -4.83 -0.47
N ASP A 120 -10.91 -5.27 -1.26
CA ASP A 120 -10.77 -6.30 -2.29
C ASP A 120 -10.73 -5.72 -3.71
N CYS A 121 -10.85 -4.40 -3.83
CA CYS A 121 -11.03 -3.73 -5.10
C CYS A 121 -10.33 -2.35 -5.08
N TYR A 122 -9.00 -2.39 -5.20
CA TYR A 122 -8.15 -1.20 -5.30
C TYR A 122 -7.51 -1.09 -6.68
N VAL A 123 -7.09 0.12 -7.06
CA VAL A 123 -6.23 0.35 -8.24
C VAL A 123 -4.78 0.30 -7.75
N GLU A 124 -4.01 -0.66 -8.24
CA GLU A 124 -2.62 -0.85 -7.82
C GLU A 124 -1.73 0.21 -8.48
N ALA A 125 -0.80 0.75 -7.71
CA ALA A 125 0.27 1.62 -8.16
C ALA A 125 1.58 0.81 -8.25
N ILE A 126 2.20 0.83 -9.43
CA ILE A 126 3.59 0.41 -9.64
C ILE A 126 4.42 1.67 -9.73
N ILE A 127 5.31 1.86 -8.77
CA ILE A 127 6.08 3.07 -8.57
C ILE A 127 7.54 2.75 -8.86
N GLU A 128 8.13 3.49 -9.78
CA GLU A 128 9.55 3.43 -10.09
C GLU A 128 10.21 4.76 -9.72
N GLY A 129 11.29 4.72 -8.95
CA GLY A 129 12.03 5.91 -8.52
C GLY A 129 12.25 5.97 -7.01
N SER A 130 12.55 7.17 -6.51
CA SER A 130 12.91 7.39 -5.11
C SER A 130 11.75 7.97 -4.31
N LEU A 131 11.20 7.15 -3.41
CA LEU A 131 10.28 7.62 -2.37
C LEU A 131 11.08 8.34 -1.28
N ASN A 132 10.85 9.64 -1.15
CA ASN A 132 11.50 10.46 -0.14
C ASN A 132 10.59 10.56 1.11
N PRO A 133 11.10 10.36 2.33
CA PRO A 133 10.40 10.70 3.57
C PRO A 133 9.70 12.07 3.59
N ASP A 134 10.26 13.10 2.94
CA ASP A 134 9.64 14.44 2.87
C ASP A 134 8.27 14.44 2.16
N SER A 135 8.05 13.45 1.30
CA SER A 135 6.78 13.24 0.60
C SER A 135 5.78 12.40 1.39
N LEU A 136 6.17 11.87 2.56
CA LEU A 136 5.27 11.15 3.44
C LEU A 136 4.25 12.12 4.05
N GLY A 137 2.97 11.79 3.91
CA GLY A 137 1.85 12.52 4.51
C GLY A 137 1.57 12.04 5.91
N CYS A 138 1.37 10.73 6.05
CA CYS A 138 1.14 10.05 7.33
C CYS A 138 1.59 8.60 7.24
N VAL A 139 1.66 7.95 8.41
CA VAL A 139 1.74 6.49 8.52
C VAL A 139 0.47 5.98 9.18
N ARG A 140 -0.19 5.02 8.54
CA ARG A 140 -1.35 4.32 9.05
C ARG A 140 -0.97 3.08 9.83
N ILE A 141 -1.73 2.83 10.88
CA ILE A 141 -1.60 1.68 11.78
C ILE A 141 -3.00 1.30 12.28
N GLY A 142 -3.25 0.02 12.53
CA GLY A 142 -4.47 -0.45 13.17
C GLY A 142 -4.65 0.20 14.55
N LYS A 143 -5.88 0.62 14.87
CA LYS A 143 -6.19 1.28 16.15
C LYS A 143 -5.82 0.39 17.34
N LEU A 144 -6.12 -0.90 17.24
CA LEU A 144 -5.80 -1.90 18.25
C LEU A 144 -4.29 -2.00 18.48
N ASP A 145 -3.51 -2.12 17.40
CA ASP A 145 -2.04 -2.20 17.49
C ASP A 145 -1.44 -0.91 18.06
N PHE A 146 -1.94 0.25 17.64
CA PHE A 146 -1.50 1.54 18.17
C PHE A 146 -1.72 1.65 19.67
N ASP A 147 -2.93 1.32 20.14
CA ASP A 147 -3.27 1.36 21.56
C ASP A 147 -2.45 0.34 22.37
N LEU A 148 -2.26 -0.85 21.82
CA LEU A 148 -1.46 -1.91 22.42
C LEU A 148 0.00 -1.47 22.61
N TYR A 149 0.60 -0.86 21.60
CA TYR A 149 1.99 -0.40 21.68
C TYR A 149 2.16 0.76 22.66
N TRP A 150 1.17 1.63 22.78
CA TRP A 150 1.12 2.64 23.85
C TRP A 150 0.99 2.02 25.24
N GLU A 151 0.16 1.01 25.40
CA GLU A 151 0.02 0.29 26.66
C GLU A 151 1.32 -0.44 27.03
N TYR A 152 1.96 -1.10 26.07
CA TYR A 152 3.23 -1.79 26.30
C TYR A 152 4.36 -0.83 26.66
N ALA A 153 4.41 0.35 26.05
CA ALA A 153 5.35 1.41 26.44
C ALA A 153 5.14 1.84 27.90
N PHE A 154 3.91 1.81 28.42
CA PHE A 154 3.62 2.07 29.84
C PHE A 154 3.96 0.86 30.74
N ILE A 155 3.65 -0.36 30.30
CA ILE A 155 3.92 -1.60 31.04
C ILE A 155 5.42 -1.87 31.16
N GLU A 156 6.24 -1.49 30.18
CA GLU A 156 7.70 -1.63 30.27
C GLU A 156 8.28 -0.92 31.51
N PHE A 157 7.67 0.18 31.96
CA PHE A 157 8.06 0.86 33.20
C PHE A 157 7.66 0.11 34.48
N THR A 158 6.75 -0.87 34.41
CA THR A 158 6.12 -1.51 35.58
C THR A 158 6.30 -3.04 35.65
N GLY A 159 6.76 -3.71 34.57
CA GLY A 159 6.94 -5.16 34.52
C GLY A 159 7.86 -5.66 33.39
N LYS A 160 8.05 -6.98 33.29
CA LYS A 160 8.83 -7.61 32.21
C LYS A 160 7.91 -7.99 31.05
N LEU A 161 8.01 -7.24 29.95
CA LEU A 161 7.51 -7.68 28.64
C LEU A 161 8.27 -8.93 28.15
N SER A 162 7.65 -9.68 27.24
CA SER A 162 8.37 -10.73 26.50
C SER A 162 9.39 -10.09 25.56
N GLU A 163 10.39 -10.85 25.10
CA GLU A 163 11.38 -10.34 24.13
C GLU A 163 10.73 -9.89 22.81
N LEU A 164 9.68 -10.60 22.36
CA LEU A 164 8.95 -10.26 21.15
C LEU A 164 8.18 -8.95 21.32
N ASP A 165 7.53 -8.76 22.46
CA ASP A 165 6.75 -7.55 22.73
C ASP A 165 7.66 -6.34 22.90
N ARG A 166 8.81 -6.51 23.59
CA ARG A 166 9.83 -5.45 23.67
C ARG A 166 10.33 -5.06 22.28
N TYR A 167 10.65 -6.04 21.42
CA TYR A 167 11.07 -5.74 20.06
C TYR A 167 10.03 -4.93 19.27
N ARG A 168 8.73 -5.23 19.44
CA ARG A 168 7.65 -4.47 18.80
C ARG A 168 7.55 -3.04 19.32
N VAL A 169 7.64 -2.85 20.63
CA VAL A 169 7.64 -1.51 21.27
C VAL A 169 8.84 -0.70 20.83
N ASP A 170 10.05 -1.29 20.84
CA ASP A 170 11.27 -0.63 20.40
C ASP A 170 11.17 -0.19 18.93
N ALA A 171 10.61 -1.06 18.06
CA ALA A 171 10.37 -0.73 16.66
C ALA A 171 9.34 0.41 16.51
N PHE A 172 8.22 0.34 17.23
CA PHE A 172 7.20 1.37 17.23
C PHE A 172 7.75 2.72 17.69
N ALA A 173 8.48 2.75 18.82
CA ALA A 173 9.10 3.96 19.36
C ALA A 173 10.14 4.56 18.40
N ALA A 174 10.96 3.71 17.77
CA ALA A 174 11.93 4.15 16.77
C ALA A 174 11.27 4.72 15.51
N ILE A 175 10.10 4.20 15.11
CA ILE A 175 9.31 4.77 14.02
C ILE A 175 8.72 6.11 14.47
N ASP A 176 8.10 6.16 15.64
CA ASP A 176 7.47 7.37 16.18
C ASP A 176 8.46 8.53 16.27
N GLU A 177 9.66 8.31 16.84
CA GLU A 177 10.72 9.31 16.91
C GLU A 177 11.09 9.87 15.52
N ARG A 178 11.20 8.99 14.52
CA ARG A 178 11.50 9.39 13.14
C ARG A 178 10.36 10.17 12.49
N LEU A 179 9.11 9.80 12.77
CA LEU A 179 7.94 10.52 12.27
C LEU A 179 7.85 11.91 12.89
N GLN A 180 8.05 12.03 14.21
CA GLN A 180 8.10 13.31 14.92
C GLN A 180 9.20 14.21 14.36
N ALA A 181 10.42 13.69 14.16
CA ALA A 181 11.52 14.44 13.56
C ALA A 181 11.22 14.93 12.14
N ALA A 182 10.42 14.17 11.38
CA ALA A 182 9.99 14.53 10.02
C ALA A 182 8.70 15.37 9.98
N GLY A 183 8.06 15.66 11.13
CA GLY A 183 6.77 16.35 11.18
C GLY A 183 5.62 15.55 10.55
N VAL A 184 5.71 14.22 10.56
CA VAL A 184 4.71 13.29 10.03
C VAL A 184 3.90 12.71 11.19
N SER A 185 2.59 12.57 11.00
CA SER A 185 1.69 12.02 12.02
C SER A 185 1.31 10.56 11.76
N TRP A 186 0.92 9.88 12.84
CA TRP A 186 0.14 8.65 12.76
C TRP A 186 -1.30 8.94 12.32
N GLU A 187 -1.89 8.00 11.59
CA GLU A 187 -3.33 7.92 11.31
C GLU A 187 -3.82 6.55 11.75
N THR A 188 -4.67 6.48 12.78
CA THR A 188 -5.21 5.20 13.23
C THR A 188 -6.42 4.82 12.39
N VAL A 189 -6.47 3.57 11.93
CA VAL A 189 -7.63 3.01 11.23
C VAL A 189 -8.28 1.95 12.11
N GLU A 190 -9.61 1.96 12.19
CA GLU A 190 -10.37 0.89 12.84
C GLU A 190 -10.20 -0.39 12.01
N ASP A 191 -10.00 -1.53 12.68
CA ASP A 191 -10.00 -2.83 12.02
C ASP A 191 -11.41 -3.08 11.45
N ALA A 192 -11.48 -3.48 10.18
CA ALA A 192 -12.73 -3.76 9.47
C ALA A 192 -13.28 -5.16 9.77
#